data_AF-A0A314U6D9-F1
#
_entry.id   AF-A0A314U6D9-F1
#
_cell.length_a   1.000
_cell.length_b   1.000
_cell.length_c   1.000
_cell.angle_alpha   90.00
_cell.angle_beta   90.00
_cell.angle_gamma   90.00
#
_symmetry.space_group_name_H-M   'P 1'
#
loop_
_entity.id
_entity.type
_entity.pdbx_description
1 polymer ?
#
loop_
_entity_poly.entity_id
_entity_poly.type
_entity_poly.pdbx_seq_one_letter_code
_entity_poly.pdbx_strand_id
1 'polypeptide(L)' 'MVLQISGERNVEKEDKNDKWQRLERSSGKFLRRFQLPENAKVDEIKAAMENGVLSVNVPKAGAKKPDAKAIEISR' A
#
# COMPACT_ATOMS: atom_id res chain seq x y z
N MET A 1 -5.75 -7.64 11.71
CA MET A 1 -5.12 -6.31 11.95
C MET A 1 -5.26 -5.44 10.71
N VAL A 2 -5.27 -4.11 10.82
CA VAL A 2 -5.42 -3.18 9.68
C VAL A 2 -4.15 -2.34 9.51
N LEU A 3 -3.59 -2.33 8.30
CA LEU A 3 -2.56 -1.38 7.88
C LEU A 3 -3.24 -0.13 7.32
N GLN A 4 -2.89 1.04 7.84
CA GLN A 4 -3.41 2.33 7.39
C GLN A 4 -2.29 3.15 6.76
N ILE A 5 -2.55 3.68 5.56
CA ILE A 5 -1.67 4.60 4.85
C ILE A 5 -2.44 5.90 4.62
N SER A 6 -1.94 7.00 5.15
CA SER A 6 -2.55 8.32 5.00
C SER A 6 -1.51 9.37 4.64
N GLY A 7 -1.93 10.40 3.92
CA GLY A 7 -1.08 11.53 3.60
C GLY A 7 -1.85 12.65 2.92
N GLU A 8 -1.14 13.72 2.61
CA GLU A 8 -1.68 14.86 1.89
C GLU A 8 -0.72 15.24 0.79
N ARG A 9 -1.25 15.43 -0.42
CA ARG A 9 -0.51 15.97 -1.54
C ARG A 9 -0.86 17.45 -1.69
N ASN A 10 0.08 18.31 -1.33
CA ASN A 10 -0.06 19.75 -1.51
C ASN A 10 0.16 20.11 -2.99
N VAL A 11 -0.56 21.13 -3.46
CA VAL A 11 -0.18 21.84 -4.68
C VAL A 11 1.06 22.66 -4.34
N GLU A 12 2.09 22.63 -5.19
CA GLU A 12 3.22 23.55 -5.05
C GLU A 12 2.70 25.00 -5.12
N LYS A 13 3.22 25.87 -4.25
CA LYS A 13 2.74 27.26 -4.12
C LYS A 13 2.87 27.98 -5.47
N GLU A 14 1.75 28.42 -6.01
CA GLU A 14 1.68 29.28 -7.18
C GLU A 14 2.27 30.66 -6.85
N ASP A 15 3.18 31.14 -7.69
CA ASP A 15 3.48 32.57 -7.76
C ASP A 15 2.25 33.28 -8.34
N LYS A 16 1.82 34.39 -7.73
CA LYS A 16 0.57 35.09 -8.07
C LYS A 16 0.50 35.64 -9.51
N ASN A 17 1.58 35.50 -10.30
CA ASN A 17 1.69 35.90 -11.69
C ASN A 17 1.59 34.74 -12.69
N ASP A 18 1.54 33.48 -12.24
CA ASP A 18 1.43 32.35 -13.16
C ASP A 18 -0.01 32.09 -13.58
N LYS A 19 -0.30 32.37 -14.85
CA LYS A 19 -1.62 32.17 -15.46
C LYS A 19 -1.72 30.72 -15.95
N TRP A 20 -2.18 29.82 -15.09
CA TRP A 20 -2.40 28.42 -15.45
C TRP A 20 -3.57 28.29 -16.46
N GLN A 21 -3.28 27.77 -17.66
CA GLN A 21 -4.35 27.43 -18.62
C GLN A 21 -4.98 26.06 -18.33
N ARG A 22 -4.28 25.16 -17.62
CA ARG A 22 -4.77 23.82 -17.30
C ARG A 22 -4.09 23.23 -16.07
N LEU A 23 -4.88 22.67 -15.16
CA LEU A 23 -4.44 21.92 -13.99
C LEU A 23 -4.93 20.47 -14.12
N GLU A 24 -4.02 19.52 -14.31
CA GLU A 24 -4.35 18.09 -14.47
C GLU A 24 -4.04 17.25 -13.23
N ARG A 25 -3.08 17.68 -12.40
CA ARG A 25 -2.62 16.92 -11.23
C ARG A 25 -3.51 17.28 -10.03
N SER A 26 -4.22 16.30 -9.49
CA SER A 26 -5.02 16.48 -8.28
C SER A 26 -4.14 16.62 -7.03
N SER A 27 -4.60 17.47 -6.12
CA SER A 27 -4.11 17.63 -4.76
C SER A 27 -5.15 17.12 -3.76
N GLY A 28 -4.72 16.94 -2.51
CA GLY A 28 -5.61 16.61 -1.41
C GLY A 28 -5.13 15.48 -0.52
N LYS A 29 -5.97 15.20 0.49
CA LYS A 29 -5.73 14.15 1.49
C LYS A 29 -6.15 12.79 0.95
N PHE A 30 -5.38 11.76 1.30
CA PHE A 30 -5.71 10.37 0.98
C PHE A 30 -5.60 9.48 2.21
N LEU A 31 -6.43 8.44 2.22
CA LEU A 31 -6.45 7.39 3.22
C LEU A 31 -6.73 6.06 2.52
N ARG A 32 -5.86 5.07 2.75
CA ARG A 32 -6.03 3.68 2.30
C ARG A 32 -5.87 2.76 3.49
N ARG A 33 -6.70 1.71 3.53
CA ARG A 33 -6.67 0.69 4.59
C ARG A 33 -6.61 -0.68 3.96
N PHE A 34 -5.74 -1.53 4.49
CA PHE A 34 -5.54 -2.91 4.03
C PHE A 34 -5.70 -3.84 5.22
N GLN A 35 -6.54 -4.87 5.06
CA GLN A 35 -6.62 -5.92 6.05
C GLN A 35 -5.41 -6.84 5.88
N LEU A 36 -4.60 -6.94 6.94
CA LEU A 36 -3.44 -7.81 6.93
C LEU A 36 -3.86 -9.24 7.29
N PRO A 37 -3.20 -10.26 6.71
CA PRO A 37 -3.44 -11.64 7.09
C PRO A 37 -3.04 -11.89 8.54
N GLU A 38 -3.62 -12.91 9.16
CA GLU A 38 -3.37 -13.24 10.57
C GLU A 38 -1.90 -13.56 10.85
N ASN A 39 -1.20 -14.14 9.87
CA ASN A 39 0.22 -14.46 9.99
C ASN A 39 1.14 -13.30 9.60
N ALA A 40 0.68 -12.05 9.54
CA ALA A 40 1.57 -10.91 9.32
C ALA A 40 2.46 -10.67 10.54
N LYS A 41 3.76 -10.47 10.31
CA LYS A 41 4.72 -10.06 11.36
C LYS A 41 4.76 -8.55 11.47
N VAL A 42 3.90 -8.02 12.33
CA VAL A 42 3.65 -6.58 12.50
C VAL A 42 4.91 -5.81 12.85
N ASP A 43 5.71 -6.36 13.77
CA ASP A 43 6.90 -5.71 14.30
C ASP A 43 8.06 -5.68 13.28
N GLU A 44 7.95 -6.44 12.17
CA GLU A 44 8.95 -6.51 11.11
C GLU A 44 8.52 -5.74 9.84
N ILE A 45 7.43 -4.97 9.88
CA ILE A 45 6.99 -4.16 8.75
C ILE A 45 8.04 -3.08 8.43
N LYS A 46 8.41 -2.97 7.16
CA LYS A 46 9.34 -1.94 6.66
C LYS A 46 8.68 -1.12 5.56
N ALA A 47 8.97 0.16 5.52
CA ALA A 47 8.50 1.06 4.47
C ALA A 47 9.66 1.89 3.92
N ALA A 48 9.64 2.13 2.61
CA ALA A 48 10.60 2.97 1.91
C ALA A 48 9.89 3.83 0.85
N MET A 49 10.39 5.05 0.64
CA MET A 49 9.92 5.95 -0.41
C MET A 49 11.03 6.14 -1.42
N GLU A 50 10.77 5.85 -2.69
CA GLU A 50 11.73 6.00 -3.76
C GLU A 50 11.02 6.51 -5.02
N ASN A 51 11.55 7.57 -5.64
CA ASN A 51 10.99 8.17 -6.87
C ASN A 51 9.48 8.48 -6.81
N GLY A 52 9.00 8.90 -5.63
CA GLY A 52 7.58 9.22 -5.40
C GLY A 52 6.66 8.01 -5.16
N VAL A 53 7.22 6.80 -5.02
CA VAL A 53 6.49 5.57 -4.73
C VAL A 53 6.79 5.10 -3.31
N LEU A 54 5.74 4.93 -2.51
CA LEU A 54 5.81 4.31 -1.18
C LEU A 54 5.68 2.79 -1.31
N SER A 55 6.75 2.07 -0.97
CA SER A 55 6.78 0.61 -0.89
C SER A 55 6.70 0.15 0.56
N VAL A 56 5.70 -0.69 0.87
CA VAL A 56 5.50 -1.27 2.22
C VAL A 56 5.67 -2.78 2.15
N ASN A 57 6.69 -3.30 2.85
CA ASN A 57 6.95 -4.73 2.97
C ASN A 57 6.34 -5.25 4.28
N VAL A 58 5.44 -6.23 4.16
CA VAL A 58 4.81 -6.91 5.30
C VAL A 58 5.21 -8.38 5.30
N PRO A 59 6.23 -8.76 6.10
CA PRO A 59 6.65 -10.14 6.20
C PRO A 59 5.53 -11.02 6.78
N LYS A 60 5.45 -12.27 6.31
CA LYS A 60 4.54 -13.28 6.85
C LYS A 60 5.32 -14.25 7.72
N ALA A 61 4.77 -14.59 8.89
CA ALA A 61 5.22 -15.70 9.70
C ALA A 61 5.06 -17.00 8.91
N GLY A 62 5.99 -17.94 9.13
CA GLY A 62 6.15 -19.16 8.33
C GLY A 62 4.81 -19.79 7.98
N ALA A 63 4.55 -19.91 6.67
CA ALA A 63 3.37 -20.60 6.21
C ALA A 63 3.56 -22.10 6.46
N LYS A 64 2.62 -22.74 7.17
CA LYS A 64 2.43 -24.19 7.00
C LYS A 64 2.16 -24.38 5.52
N LYS A 65 3.07 -25.07 4.81
CA LYS A 65 2.78 -25.50 3.44
C LYS A 65 1.47 -26.27 3.53
N PRO A 66 0.44 -25.94 2.72
CA PRO A 66 -0.72 -26.79 2.66
C PRO A 66 -0.23 -28.17 2.25
N ASP A 67 -0.48 -29.18 3.09
CA ASP A 67 -0.34 -30.56 2.69
C ASP A 67 -1.35 -30.78 1.58
N ALA A 68 -0.89 -30.71 0.33
CA ALA A 68 -1.72 -30.99 -0.81
C ALA A 68 -2.13 -32.47 -0.71
N LYS A 69 -3.37 -32.71 -0.28
CA LYS A 69 -3.97 -34.04 -0.32
C LYS A 69 -4.39 -34.31 -1.77
N ALA A 70 -3.76 -35.29 -2.41
CA ALA A 70 -4.28 -35.85 -3.64
C ALA A 70 -5.66 -36.48 -3.35
N ILE A 71 -6.68 -36.04 -4.07
CA ILE A 71 -8.01 -36.67 -4.03
C ILE A 71 -8.14 -37.50 -5.30
N GLU A 72 -8.15 -38.82 -5.15
CA GLU A 72 -8.48 -39.73 -6.25
C GLU A 72 -9.97 -39.61 -6.59
N ILE A 73 -10.27 -39.43 -7.88
CA ILE A 73 -11.63 -39.47 -8.40
C ILE A 73 -11.83 -40.86 -9.00
N SER A 74 -12.63 -41.71 -8.34
CA SER A 74 -13.07 -43.00 -8.90
C SER A 74 -14.23 -42.79 -9.88
N ARG A 75 -14.14 -43.45 -11.04
CA ARG A 75 -15.20 -43.52 -12.06
C ARG A 75 -16.23 -44.58 -11.72
#